data_AF-A0A5K0W817-F1
#
_entry.id   AF-A0A5K0W817-F1
#
_cell.length_a   1.000
_cell.length_b   1.000
_cell.length_c   1.000
_cell.angle_alpha   90.00
_cell.angle_beta   90.00
_cell.angle_gamma   90.00
#
_symmetry.space_group_name_H-M   'P 1'
#
loop_
_entity.id
_entity.type
_entity.pdbx_description
1 polymer ?
#
loop_
_entity_poly.entity_id
_entity_poly.type
_entity_poly.pdbx_seq_one_letter_code
_entity_poly.pdbx_strand_id
1 'polypeptide(L)'
;EFTDRWEVDRYLSASGYLGDSTRPFFVALPKDRGVTSNEEFRRQISQVDSDIIHHLRENVKGGFDEEKYASFIGFGCLRDYLELELQRRYKEAAPATLALLEQRCAEVAVELARTDTKLQATSNVASLRRLAMLHAASISRHV
;
A
#
# COMPACT_ATOMS: atom_id res chain seq x y z
N GLU A 1 7.19 -26.79 -21.68
CA GLU A 1 6.48 -25.76 -22.47
C GLU A 1 5.10 -26.32 -22.80
N PHE A 2 4.08 -25.47 -22.92
CA PHE A 2 2.73 -25.92 -23.21
C PHE A 2 2.66 -26.53 -24.61
N THR A 3 1.92 -27.63 -24.75
CA THR A 3 1.84 -28.35 -26.03
C THR A 3 0.43 -28.29 -26.63
N ASP A 4 -0.59 -28.30 -25.77
CA ASP A 4 -1.99 -28.27 -26.15
C ASP A 4 -2.76 -27.16 -25.40
N ARG A 5 -3.79 -26.61 -26.04
CA ARG A 5 -4.65 -25.54 -25.49
C ARG A 5 -5.17 -25.83 -24.08
N TRP A 6 -5.57 -27.07 -23.81
CA TRP A 6 -6.16 -27.43 -22.52
C TRP A 6 -5.17 -27.26 -21.35
N GLU A 7 -3.86 -27.39 -21.60
CA GLU A 7 -2.82 -27.18 -20.58
C GLU A 7 -2.73 -25.69 -20.21
N VAL A 8 -2.78 -24.83 -21.22
CA VAL A 8 -2.79 -23.37 -21.05
C VAL A 8 -4.06 -22.95 -20.29
N ASP A 9 -5.22 -23.43 -20.74
CA ASP A 9 -6.51 -23.10 -20.14
C ASP A 9 -6.59 -23.59 -18.69
N ARG A 10 -6.06 -24.79 -18.39
CA ARG A 10 -6.00 -25.33 -17.03
C ARG A 10 -5.08 -24.52 -16.12
N TYR A 11 -3.91 -24.12 -16.62
CA TYR A 11 -2.97 -23.29 -15.87
C TYR A 11 -3.58 -21.92 -15.56
N LEU A 12 -4.10 -21.22 -16.57
CA LEU A 12 -4.61 -19.85 -16.44
C LEU A 12 -5.96 -19.77 -15.71
N SER A 13 -6.77 -20.82 -15.76
CA SER A 13 -7.98 -20.93 -14.93
C SER A 13 -7.70 -21.25 -13.47
N ALA A 14 -6.44 -21.55 -13.11
CA ALA A 14 -6.03 -22.01 -11.79
C ALA A 14 -6.77 -23.27 -11.31
N SER A 15 -7.44 -23.99 -12.23
CA SER A 15 -8.35 -25.08 -11.90
C SER A 15 -7.58 -26.25 -11.27
N GLY A 16 -7.83 -26.46 -9.97
CA GLY A 16 -7.32 -27.59 -9.21
C GLY A 16 -6.01 -27.38 -8.45
N TYR A 17 -5.41 -26.17 -8.47
CA TYR A 17 -4.12 -25.94 -7.80
C TYR A 17 -4.05 -24.67 -6.92
N LEU A 18 -4.87 -23.65 -7.18
CA LEU A 18 -4.90 -22.43 -6.39
C LEU A 18 -6.35 -22.16 -5.93
N GLY A 19 -6.52 -21.40 -4.84
CA GLY A 19 -7.85 -21.08 -4.33
C GLY A 19 -8.66 -20.29 -5.35
N ASP A 20 -9.99 -20.36 -5.27
CA ASP A 20 -10.94 -19.77 -6.25
C ASP A 20 -10.75 -18.25 -6.47
N SER A 21 -10.06 -17.56 -5.57
CA SER A 21 -9.72 -16.14 -5.67
C SER A 21 -8.40 -15.83 -6.39
N THR A 22 -7.57 -16.83 -6.69
CA THR A 22 -6.21 -16.64 -7.19
C THR A 22 -6.16 -16.78 -8.70
N ARG A 23 -5.69 -15.73 -9.39
CA ARG A 23 -5.51 -15.73 -10.84
C ARG A 23 -4.02 -15.71 -11.17
N PRO A 24 -3.47 -16.78 -11.77
CA PRO A 24 -2.06 -16.83 -12.13
C PRO A 24 -1.78 -15.95 -13.35
N PHE A 25 -0.62 -15.30 -13.35
CA PHE A 25 -0.07 -14.62 -14.52
C PHE A 25 1.03 -15.49 -15.12
N PHE A 26 1.05 -15.61 -16.45
CA PHE A 26 2.11 -16.29 -17.17
C PHE A 26 3.12 -15.25 -17.67
N VAL A 27 4.33 -15.28 -17.12
CA VAL A 27 5.38 -14.29 -17.38
C VAL A 27 6.70 -15.01 -17.63
N ALA A 28 7.49 -14.51 -18.59
CA ALA A 28 8.88 -14.93 -18.77
C ALA A 28 9.80 -13.71 -18.66
N LEU A 29 11.07 -13.99 -18.35
CA LEU A 29 12.11 -12.97 -18.23
C LEU A 29 13.14 -13.15 -19.37
N PRO A 30 13.78 -12.05 -19.83
CA PRO A 30 14.90 -12.13 -20.76
C PRO A 30 15.99 -13.07 -20.24
N LYS A 31 16.55 -13.88 -21.14
CA LYS A 31 17.59 -14.86 -20.79
C LYS A 31 18.92 -14.17 -20.46
N ASP A 32 19.20 -13.04 -21.10
CA ASP A 32 20.41 -12.25 -20.86
C ASP A 32 20.28 -11.43 -19.58
N ARG A 33 21.12 -11.78 -18.59
CA ARG A 33 21.21 -11.08 -17.29
C ARG A 33 22.40 -10.10 -17.24
N GLY A 34 22.93 -9.73 -18.40
CA GLY A 34 24.02 -8.75 -18.49
C GLY A 34 23.61 -7.43 -17.84
N VAL A 35 24.60 -6.64 -17.41
CA VAL A 35 24.39 -5.27 -16.93
C VAL A 35 23.92 -4.43 -18.12
N THR A 36 22.60 -4.39 -18.31
CA THR A 36 21.91 -3.62 -19.35
C THR A 36 21.33 -2.36 -18.73
N SER A 37 21.16 -1.33 -19.55
CA SER A 37 20.46 -0.13 -19.09
C SER A 37 18.99 -0.44 -18.78
N ASN A 38 18.36 0.33 -17.90
CA ASN A 38 16.96 0.10 -17.52
C ASN A 38 16.01 0.18 -18.74
N GLU A 39 16.27 1.08 -19.69
CA GLU A 39 15.49 1.18 -20.92
C GLU A 39 15.61 -0.07 -21.79
N GLU A 40 16.83 -0.60 -21.92
CA GLU A 40 17.09 -1.80 -22.70
C GLU A 40 16.42 -3.02 -22.07
N PHE A 41 16.49 -3.14 -20.74
CA PHE A 41 15.76 -4.18 -20.01
C PHE A 41 14.24 -4.09 -20.24
N ARG A 42 13.67 -2.87 -20.23
CA ARG A 42 12.24 -2.67 -20.54
C ARG A 42 11.89 -3.09 -21.96
N ARG A 43 12.73 -2.77 -22.95
CA ARG A 43 12.54 -3.21 -24.34
C ARG A 43 12.61 -4.73 -24.47
N GLN A 44 13.57 -5.37 -23.79
CA GLN A 44 13.69 -6.83 -23.78
C GLN A 44 12.46 -7.49 -23.16
N ILE A 45 11.92 -6.95 -22.07
CA ILE A 45 10.67 -7.43 -21.47
C ILE A 45 9.50 -7.32 -22.45
N SER A 46 9.32 -6.18 -23.11
CA SER A 46 8.27 -6.02 -24.13
C SER A 46 8.42 -7.02 -25.30
N GLN A 47 9.66 -7.30 -25.70
CA GLN A 47 9.93 -8.30 -26.73
C GLN A 47 9.55 -9.70 -26.25
N VAL A 48 9.97 -10.08 -25.05
CA VAL A 48 9.63 -11.37 -24.43
C VAL A 48 8.11 -11.54 -24.31
N ASP A 49 7.38 -10.51 -23.88
CA ASP A 49 5.93 -10.56 -23.80
C ASP A 49 5.28 -10.84 -25.17
N SER A 50 5.81 -10.21 -26.22
CA SER A 50 5.35 -10.44 -27.60
C SER A 50 5.67 -11.85 -28.08
N ASP A 51 6.88 -12.35 -27.77
CA ASP A 51 7.33 -13.69 -28.14
C ASP A 51 6.50 -14.77 -27.43
N ILE A 52 6.10 -14.55 -26.18
CA ILE A 52 5.21 -15.45 -25.44
C ILE A 52 3.85 -15.55 -26.12
N ILE A 53 3.22 -14.40 -26.44
CA ILE A 53 1.90 -14.39 -27.09
C ILE A 53 1.99 -15.10 -28.45
N HIS A 54 3.01 -14.80 -29.23
CA HIS A 54 3.26 -15.47 -30.50
C HIS A 54 3.43 -16.98 -30.33
N HIS A 55 4.20 -17.42 -29.33
CA HIS A 55 4.38 -18.84 -29.06
C HIS A 55 3.07 -19.53 -28.66
N LEU A 56 2.26 -18.90 -27.79
CA LEU A 56 0.96 -19.44 -27.38
C LEU A 56 -0.05 -19.49 -28.53
N ARG A 57 0.05 -18.60 -29.52
CA ARG A 57 -0.80 -18.63 -30.72
C ARG A 57 -0.40 -19.71 -31.72
N GLU A 58 0.88 -19.80 -32.02
CA GLU A 58 1.36 -20.55 -33.19
C GLU A 58 1.94 -21.93 -32.85
N ASN A 59 2.57 -22.07 -31.68
CA ASN A 59 3.28 -23.30 -31.31
C ASN A 59 2.47 -24.22 -30.39
N VAL A 60 1.43 -23.70 -29.73
CA VAL A 60 0.50 -24.51 -28.94
C VAL A 60 -0.61 -25.04 -29.83
N LYS A 61 -0.87 -26.35 -29.79
CA LYS A 61 -1.95 -26.96 -30.58
C LYS A 61 -3.30 -26.44 -30.11
N GLY A 62 -4.01 -25.78 -31.03
CA GLY A 62 -5.29 -25.13 -30.75
C GLY A 62 -5.16 -23.73 -30.12
N GLY A 63 -3.94 -23.21 -29.97
CA GLY A 63 -3.66 -21.89 -29.42
C GLY A 63 -4.02 -21.77 -27.94
N PHE A 64 -4.50 -20.59 -27.55
CA PHE A 64 -5.09 -20.31 -26.23
C PHE A 64 -6.34 -19.44 -26.37
N ASP A 65 -7.17 -19.42 -25.33
CA ASP A 65 -8.33 -18.52 -25.29
C ASP A 65 -7.88 -17.07 -25.03
N GLU A 66 -7.70 -16.33 -26.10
CA GLU A 66 -7.12 -14.99 -26.05
C GLU A 66 -8.07 -13.94 -25.45
N GLU A 67 -9.37 -14.06 -25.74
CA GLU A 67 -10.39 -13.18 -25.16
C GLU A 67 -10.42 -13.31 -23.63
N LYS A 68 -10.25 -14.54 -23.14
CA LYS A 68 -10.28 -14.81 -21.71
C LYS A 68 -8.94 -14.52 -21.02
N TYR A 69 -7.83 -14.85 -21.67
CA TYR A 69 -6.54 -14.95 -20.99
C TYR A 69 -5.46 -13.93 -21.39
N ALA A 70 -5.66 -13.14 -22.44
CA ALA A 70 -4.64 -12.16 -22.88
C ALA A 70 -4.20 -11.21 -21.75
N SER A 71 -5.12 -10.79 -20.90
CA SER A 71 -4.84 -9.91 -19.75
C SER A 71 -4.03 -10.56 -18.61
N PHE A 72 -3.72 -11.86 -18.71
CA PHE A 72 -2.93 -12.61 -17.72
C PHE A 72 -1.57 -13.06 -18.27
N ILE A 73 -1.20 -12.62 -19.48
CA ILE A 73 0.03 -13.03 -20.16
C ILE A 73 0.96 -11.83 -20.28
N GLY A 74 2.23 -12.04 -19.92
CA GLY A 74 3.28 -11.05 -20.03
C GLY A 74 3.47 -10.20 -18.76
N PHE A 75 4.68 -9.68 -18.63
CA PHE A 75 5.08 -8.82 -17.52
C PHE A 75 4.32 -7.49 -17.54
N GLY A 76 4.02 -6.95 -18.72
CA GLY A 76 3.24 -5.72 -18.87
C GLY A 76 1.86 -5.83 -18.20
N CYS A 77 1.13 -6.91 -18.47
CA CYS A 77 -0.18 -7.14 -17.86
C CYS A 77 -0.10 -7.36 -16.35
N LEU A 78 0.93 -8.07 -15.87
CA LEU A 78 1.17 -8.24 -14.43
C LEU A 78 1.44 -6.87 -13.76
N ARG A 79 2.28 -6.03 -14.37
CA ARG A 79 2.56 -4.69 -13.87
C ARG A 79 1.27 -3.88 -13.76
N ASP A 80 0.48 -3.82 -14.83
CA ASP A 80 -0.75 -3.01 -14.86
C ASP A 80 -1.76 -3.49 -13.81
N TYR A 81 -1.87 -4.81 -13.62
CA TYR A 81 -2.68 -5.39 -12.55
C TYR A 81 -2.19 -4.97 -11.16
N LEU A 82 -0.88 -5.05 -10.91
CA LEU A 82 -0.29 -4.66 -9.62
C LEU A 82 -0.45 -3.16 -9.35
N GLU A 83 -0.33 -2.31 -10.37
CA GLU A 83 -0.56 -0.87 -10.27
C GLU A 83 -2.01 -0.55 -9.91
N LEU A 84 -2.98 -1.22 -10.56
CA LEU A 84 -4.40 -1.09 -10.25
C LEU A 84 -4.73 -1.59 -8.85
N GLU A 85 -4.20 -2.75 -8.46
CA GLU A 85 -4.43 -3.33 -7.14
C GLU A 85 -3.84 -2.44 -6.03
N LEU A 86 -2.65 -1.88 -6.26
CA LEU A 86 -2.03 -0.93 -5.35
C LEU A 86 -2.88 0.34 -5.22
N GLN A 87 -3.32 0.91 -6.34
CA GLN A 87 -4.19 2.09 -6.33
C GLN A 87 -5.51 1.82 -5.59
N ARG A 88 -6.12 0.64 -5.80
CA ARG A 88 -7.33 0.21 -5.11
C ARG A 88 -7.10 0.15 -3.60
N ARG A 89 -6.05 -0.53 -3.15
CA ARG A 89 -5.76 -0.66 -1.72
C ARG A 89 -5.46 0.68 -1.05
N TYR A 90 -4.77 1.59 -1.74
CA TYR A 90 -4.59 2.95 -1.22
C TYR A 90 -5.92 3.69 -1.05
N LYS A 91 -6.82 3.61 -2.03
CA LYS A 91 -8.16 4.22 -1.94
C LYS A 91 -9.00 3.61 -0.82
N GLU A 92 -8.96 2.29 -0.66
CA GLU A 92 -9.71 1.58 0.40
C GLU A 92 -9.17 1.88 1.80
N ALA A 93 -7.85 2.00 1.96
CA ALA A 93 -7.22 2.25 3.26
C ALA A 93 -7.27 3.72 3.71
N ALA A 94 -7.38 4.67 2.77
CA ALA A 94 -7.31 6.10 3.07
C ALA A 94 -8.36 6.58 4.09
N PRO A 95 -9.67 6.25 3.98
CA PRO A 95 -10.69 6.75 4.91
C PRO A 95 -10.44 6.33 6.36
N ALA A 96 -10.14 5.05 6.60
CA ALA A 96 -9.88 4.53 7.94
C ALA A 96 -8.61 5.14 8.55
N THR A 97 -7.57 5.32 7.72
CA THR A 97 -6.31 5.95 8.16
C THR A 97 -6.50 7.42 8.51
N LEU A 98 -7.27 8.16 7.71
CA LEU A 98 -7.58 9.57 7.97
C LEU A 98 -8.44 9.74 9.22
N ALA A 99 -9.47 8.92 9.41
CA ALA A 99 -10.30 8.95 10.61
C ALA A 99 -9.48 8.69 11.89
N LEU A 100 -8.55 7.74 11.84
CA LEU A 100 -7.63 7.48 12.94
C LEU A 100 -6.71 8.69 13.21
N LEU A 101 -6.16 9.31 12.16
CA LEU A 101 -5.33 10.51 12.30
C LEU A 101 -6.11 11.68 12.90
N GLU A 102 -7.33 11.92 12.44
CA GLU A 102 -8.21 12.97 12.98
C GLU A 102 -8.51 12.76 14.46
N GLN A 103 -8.84 11.52 14.85
CA GLN A 103 -9.05 11.17 16.25
C GLN A 103 -7.80 11.47 17.10
N ARG A 104 -6.61 11.06 16.63
CA ARG A 104 -5.35 11.28 17.35
C ARG A 104 -4.99 12.75 17.46
N CYS A 105 -5.21 13.52 16.40
CA CYS A 105 -5.03 14.97 16.43
C CYS A 105 -5.96 15.64 17.46
N ALA A 106 -7.23 15.21 17.53
CA ALA A 106 -8.17 15.71 18.51
C ALA A 106 -7.76 15.37 19.96
N GLU A 107 -7.33 14.14 20.21
CA GLU A 107 -6.80 13.71 21.52
C GLU A 107 -5.62 14.59 21.96
N VAL A 108 -4.63 14.78 21.07
CA VAL A 108 -3.45 15.60 21.36
C VAL A 108 -3.82 17.07 21.57
N ALA A 109 -4.77 17.61 20.81
CA ALA A 109 -5.23 18.99 20.99
C ALA A 109 -5.88 19.21 22.38
N VAL A 110 -6.68 18.25 22.85
CA VAL A 110 -7.27 18.28 24.19
C VAL A 110 -6.19 18.20 25.26
N GLU A 111 -5.21 17.31 25.10
CA GLU A 111 -4.10 17.20 26.05
C GLU A 111 -3.25 18.47 26.11
N LEU A 112 -2.99 19.09 24.96
CA LEU A 112 -2.24 20.34 24.84
C LEU A 112 -2.98 21.50 25.53
N ALA A 113 -4.29 21.64 25.31
CA ALA A 113 -5.08 22.66 26.00
C ALA A 113 -5.07 22.45 27.52
N ARG A 114 -5.13 21.20 27.97
CA ARG A 114 -5.06 20.85 29.40
C ARG A 114 -3.69 21.16 30.01
N THR A 115 -2.60 20.91 29.30
CA THR A 115 -1.25 21.25 29.80
C THR A 115 -1.02 22.75 29.79
N ASP A 116 -1.49 23.46 28.77
CA ASP A 116 -1.40 24.93 28.68
C ASP A 116 -2.14 25.62 29.82
N THR A 117 -3.38 25.21 30.10
CA THR A 117 -4.16 25.74 31.24
C THR A 117 -3.46 25.49 32.59
N LYS A 118 -2.87 24.31 32.80
CA LYS A 118 -2.05 24.03 34.00
C LYS A 118 -0.82 24.94 34.07
N LEU A 119 -0.13 25.15 32.94
CA LEU A 119 1.04 26.00 32.88
C LEU A 119 0.69 27.45 33.21
N GLN A 120 -0.39 27.99 32.63
CA GLN A 120 -0.91 29.33 32.95
C GLN A 120 -1.29 29.48 34.43
N ALA A 121 -1.91 28.46 35.02
CA ALA A 121 -2.23 28.47 36.44
C ALA A 121 -0.96 28.54 37.31
N THR A 122 0.10 27.81 36.94
CA THR A 122 1.38 27.83 37.66
C THR A 122 2.22 29.10 37.41
N SER A 123 2.08 29.73 36.23
CA SER A 123 2.82 30.94 35.88
C SER A 123 2.28 32.20 36.58
N ASN A 124 1.07 32.13 37.17
CA ASN A 124 0.50 33.21 37.98
C ASN A 124 1.15 33.30 39.38
N VAL A 125 2.46 33.49 39.40
CA VAL A 125 3.30 33.68 40.59
C VAL A 125 2.81 34.86 41.43
N ALA A 126 2.23 35.89 40.80
CA ALA A 126 1.66 37.05 41.50
C ALA A 126 0.47 36.68 42.40
N SER A 127 -0.45 35.83 41.93
CA SER A 127 -1.57 35.37 42.75
C SER A 127 -1.12 34.41 43.85
N LEU A 128 -0.16 33.52 43.55
CA LEU A 128 0.44 32.64 44.54
C LEU A 128 1.14 33.44 45.65
N ARG A 129 1.92 34.46 45.28
CA ARG A 129 2.62 35.35 46.21
C ARG A 129 1.64 36.17 47.05
N ARG A 130 0.55 36.67 46.45
CA ARG A 130 -0.49 37.41 47.17
C ARG A 130 -1.19 36.56 48.21
N LEU A 131 -1.57 35.32 47.85
CA LEU A 131 -2.17 34.36 48.77
C LEU A 131 -1.20 33.98 49.91
N ALA A 132 0.05 33.69 49.58
CA ALA A 132 1.09 33.37 50.57
C ALA A 132 1.32 34.55 51.54
N MET A 133 1.38 35.78 51.04
CA MET A 133 1.53 36.99 51.87
C MET A 133 0.31 37.21 52.78
N LEU A 134 -0.92 37.04 52.29
CA LEU A 134 -2.12 37.13 53.11
C LEU A 134 -2.15 36.06 54.21
N HIS A 135 -1.74 34.84 53.88
CA HIS A 135 -1.67 33.75 54.83
C HIS A 135 -0.60 33.98 55.90
N ALA A 136 0.58 34.49 55.52
CA ALA A 136 1.63 34.88 56.46
C ALA A 136 1.16 36.00 57.39
N ALA A 137 0.51 37.05 56.86
CA ALA A 137 -0.03 38.15 57.65
C ALA A 137 -1.15 37.71 58.62
N SER A 138 -1.96 36.72 58.24
CA SER A 138 -2.97 36.11 59.12
C SER A 138 -2.34 35.37 60.30
N ILE A 139 -1.29 34.58 60.04
CA ILE A 139 -0.54 33.88 61.10
C ILE A 139 0.12 34.89 62.04
N SER A 140 0.76 35.93 61.51
CA SER A 140 1.39 36.98 62.32
C SER A 140 0.41 37.81 63.15
N ARG A 141 -0.90 37.79 62.85
CA ARG A 141 -1.94 38.39 63.71
C ARG A 141 -2.42 37.47 64.83
N HIS A 142 -2.14 36.16 64.74
CA HIS A 142 -2.54 35.16 65.72
C HIS A 142 -1.39 34.75 66.66
N VAL A 143 -0.24 35.41 66.56
CA VAL A 143 0.93 35.33 67.47
C VAL A 143 1.03 36.65 68.21
#